data_AF-A0A661U0L5-F1
#
_entry.id   AF-A0A661U0L5-F1
#
_cell.length_a   1.000
_cell.length_b   1.000
_cell.length_c   1.000
_cell.angle_alpha   90.00
_cell.angle_beta   90.00
_cell.angle_gamma   90.00
#
_symmetry.space_group_name_H-M   'P 1'
#
loop_
_entity.id
_entity.type
_entity.pdbx_description
1 polymer ?
#
loop_
_entity_poly.entity_id
_entity_poly.type
_entity_poly.pdbx_seq_one_letter_code
_entity_poly.pdbx_strand_id
1 'polypeptide(L)'
;MDYFEDVKSIELEAESEAEAINIGQEKLGLLPEEIKCEVVGEGSRGILSLVGSAKKKYRLSVKDPDHYRARKLLLKVLEYMGLPAQVESERVSEGIYLHIRSKYQGLLIGKRGQTLDALHFVLNRLFSGNGEDHTPIIVDVANYRRRRERSLSRLAQNVAKKVKMTKIPQILEPM
;
A
#
# COMPACT_ATOMS: atom_id res chain seq x y z
N MET A 1 16.37 -13.12 -4.99
CA MET A 1 16.13 -12.70 -3.61
C MET A 1 14.64 -12.44 -3.51
N ASP A 2 13.87 -13.47 -3.17
CA ASP A 2 12.41 -13.38 -3.05
C ASP A 2 12.08 -12.53 -1.83
N TYR A 3 11.78 -11.26 -2.04
CA TYR A 3 11.26 -10.37 -1.01
C TYR A 3 9.80 -10.67 -0.66
N PHE A 4 9.16 -11.55 -1.42
CA PHE A 4 7.80 -11.99 -1.25
C PHE A 4 7.83 -13.39 -0.64
N GLU A 5 7.92 -13.49 0.68
CA GLU A 5 7.50 -14.72 1.37
C GLU A 5 6.13 -15.12 0.82
N ASP A 6 5.96 -16.41 0.51
CA ASP A 6 4.69 -16.97 0.10
C ASP A 6 3.59 -16.47 1.03
N VAL A 7 2.53 -15.95 0.43
CA VAL A 7 1.44 -15.27 1.14
C VAL A 7 0.91 -16.22 2.21
N LYS A 8 1.14 -15.87 3.47
CA LYS A 8 0.88 -16.74 4.62
C LYS A 8 -0.59 -17.16 4.60
N SER A 9 -0.82 -18.46 4.57
CA SER A 9 -2.11 -19.05 4.86
C SER A 9 -1.98 -20.00 6.04
N ILE A 10 -3.03 -20.07 6.85
CA ILE A 10 -3.11 -21.01 7.98
C ILE A 10 -4.44 -21.73 7.94
N GLU A 11 -4.43 -22.97 8.39
CA GLU A 11 -5.66 -23.72 8.65
C GLU A 11 -5.84 -23.89 10.17
N LEU A 12 -7.06 -23.71 10.65
CA LEU A 12 -7.40 -23.84 12.07
C LEU A 12 -8.85 -24.31 12.28
N GLU A 13 -9.16 -24.81 13.46
CA GLU A 13 -10.53 -25.13 13.87
C GLU A 13 -11.08 -24.06 14.80
N ALA A 14 -12.30 -23.59 14.55
CA ALA A 14 -13.01 -22.62 15.38
C ALA A 14 -14.52 -22.91 15.41
N GLU A 15 -15.24 -22.38 16.40
CA GLU A 15 -16.70 -22.51 16.50
C GLU A 15 -17.43 -21.53 15.57
N SER A 16 -16.78 -20.42 15.19
CA SER A 16 -17.34 -19.44 14.27
C SER A 16 -16.28 -18.80 13.36
N GLU A 17 -16.72 -18.18 12.27
CA GLU A 17 -15.86 -17.38 11.39
C GLU A 17 -15.24 -16.19 12.13
N ALA A 18 -16.00 -15.53 13.01
CA ALA A 18 -15.49 -14.42 13.81
C ALA A 18 -14.35 -14.86 14.74
N GLU A 19 -14.48 -16.02 15.38
CA GLU A 19 -13.41 -16.61 16.20
C GLU A 19 -12.20 -16.98 15.33
N ALA A 20 -12.42 -17.58 14.15
CA ALA A 20 -11.33 -17.90 13.23
C ALA A 20 -10.56 -16.65 12.80
N ILE A 21 -11.26 -15.57 12.43
CA ILE A 21 -10.65 -14.29 12.06
C ILE A 21 -9.84 -13.72 13.22
N ASN A 22 -10.37 -13.71 14.45
CA ASN A 22 -9.64 -13.22 15.63
C ASN A 22 -8.32 -13.99 15.86
N ILE A 23 -8.34 -15.33 15.78
CA ILE A 23 -7.12 -16.15 15.87
C ILE A 23 -6.17 -15.86 14.70
N GLY A 24 -6.74 -15.64 13.51
CA GLY A 24 -6.01 -15.27 12.30
C GLY A 24 -5.27 -13.94 12.41
N GLN A 25 -5.87 -12.93 13.03
CA GLN A 25 -5.26 -11.62 13.23
C GLN A 25 -3.93 -11.73 13.98
N GLU A 26 -3.93 -12.46 15.10
CA GLU A 26 -2.73 -12.64 15.93
C GLU A 26 -1.66 -13.44 15.20
N LYS A 27 -2.04 -14.55 14.54
CA LYS A 27 -1.09 -15.46 13.88
C LYS A 27 -0.52 -14.89 12.59
N LEU A 28 -1.33 -14.19 11.79
CA LEU A 28 -0.92 -13.64 10.50
C LEU A 28 -0.40 -12.21 10.63
N GLY A 29 -0.68 -11.51 11.74
CA GLY A 29 -0.36 -10.10 11.92
C GLY A 29 -1.10 -9.21 10.94
N LEU A 30 -2.35 -9.55 10.64
CA LEU A 30 -3.23 -8.88 9.68
C LEU A 30 -4.43 -8.24 10.38
N LEU A 31 -4.98 -7.19 9.76
CA LEU A 31 -6.27 -6.63 10.16
C LEU A 31 -7.42 -7.56 9.73
N PRO A 32 -8.59 -7.53 10.40
CA PRO A 32 -9.74 -8.37 10.02
C PRO A 32 -10.12 -8.24 8.55
N GLU A 33 -10.11 -7.01 8.03
CA GLU A 33 -10.46 -6.69 6.64
C GLU A 33 -9.44 -7.21 5.62
N GLU A 34 -8.22 -7.51 6.05
CA GLU A 34 -7.15 -8.08 5.21
C GLU A 34 -7.23 -9.62 5.14
N ILE A 35 -8.07 -10.26 5.97
CA ILE A 35 -8.19 -11.71 6.06
C ILE A 35 -9.34 -12.22 5.18
N LYS A 36 -9.03 -13.14 4.26
CA LYS A 36 -9.99 -14.00 3.58
C LYS A 36 -10.16 -15.28 4.38
N CYS A 37 -11.38 -15.54 4.82
CA CYS A 37 -11.76 -16.75 5.56
C CYS A 37 -12.57 -17.68 4.66
N GLU A 38 -12.12 -18.93 4.52
CA GLU A 38 -12.82 -19.97 3.76
C GLU A 38 -13.09 -21.18 4.65
N VAL A 39 -14.31 -21.72 4.62
CA VAL A 39 -14.62 -22.99 5.29
C VAL A 39 -14.07 -24.13 4.43
N VAL A 40 -13.16 -24.94 4.98
CA VAL A 40 -12.52 -26.05 4.27
C VAL A 40 -12.94 -27.44 4.76
N GLY A 41 -13.82 -27.51 5.77
CA GLY A 41 -14.42 -28.77 6.21
C GLY A 41 -15.09 -28.70 7.59
N GLU A 42 -15.68 -29.82 8.00
CA GLU A 42 -16.11 -30.01 9.39
C GLU A 42 -14.88 -30.21 10.30
N GLY A 43 -14.91 -29.63 11.50
CA GLY A 43 -13.89 -29.82 12.51
C GLY A 43 -14.22 -31.01 13.42
N SER A 44 -13.35 -31.26 14.38
CA SER A 44 -13.59 -32.30 15.38
C SER A 44 -14.87 -32.04 16.18
N ARG A 45 -15.75 -33.05 16.28
CA ARG A 45 -16.84 -33.03 17.28
C ARG A 45 -16.20 -33.35 18.62
N GLY A 46 -16.38 -32.48 19.62
CA GLY A 46 -15.95 -32.77 20.99
C GLY A 46 -16.48 -34.14 21.46
N ILE A 47 -15.69 -34.83 22.29
CA ILE A 47 -15.94 -36.21 22.77
C ILE A 47 -17.25 -36.34 23.57
N LEU A 48 -17.94 -35.23 23.86
CA LEU A 48 -19.20 -35.18 24.59
C LEU A 48 -20.15 -34.21 23.88
N SER A 49 -21.06 -34.71 23.05
CA SER A 49 -22.10 -33.96 22.32
C SER A 49 -23.14 -33.24 23.20
N LEU A 50 -22.78 -32.91 24.44
CA LEU A 50 -23.62 -32.28 25.46
C LEU A 50 -23.03 -30.95 25.95
N VAL A 51 -21.75 -30.65 25.70
CA VAL A 51 -21.08 -29.42 26.15
C VAL A 51 -20.09 -28.93 25.09
N GLY A 52 -20.59 -28.24 24.07
CA GLY A 52 -19.74 -27.55 23.09
C GLY A 52 -20.36 -27.45 21.69
N SER A 53 -20.16 -26.29 21.05
CA SER A 53 -20.57 -26.03 19.67
C SER A 53 -19.76 -26.90 18.70
N ALA A 54 -20.35 -27.34 17.59
CA ALA A 54 -19.61 -28.06 16.55
C ALA A 54 -18.57 -27.13 15.90
N LYS A 55 -17.29 -27.53 15.94
CA LYS A 55 -16.20 -26.78 15.30
C LYS A 55 -16.18 -27.02 13.79
N LYS A 56 -15.70 -26.02 13.06
CA LYS A 56 -15.42 -26.10 11.61
C LYS A 56 -13.95 -25.83 11.35
N LYS A 57 -13.43 -26.39 10.26
CA LYS A 57 -12.08 -26.11 9.78
C LYS A 57 -12.12 -24.92 8.83
N TYR A 58 -11.31 -23.91 9.12
CA TYR A 58 -11.18 -22.68 8.35
C TYR A 58 -9.79 -22.57 7.75
N ARG A 59 -9.70 -22.06 6.52
CA ARG A 59 -8.47 -21.61 5.88
C ARG A 59 -8.48 -20.08 5.85
N LEU A 60 -7.46 -19.49 6.44
CA LEU A 60 -7.28 -18.04 6.46
C LEU A 60 -6.12 -17.67 5.54
N SER A 61 -6.31 -16.64 4.72
CA SER A 61 -5.33 -16.15 3.75
C SER A 61 -5.43 -14.63 3.62
N VAL A 62 -4.45 -14.00 2.99
CA VAL A 62 -4.54 -12.58 2.64
C VAL A 62 -5.58 -12.40 1.53
N LYS A 63 -6.56 -11.51 1.76
CA LYS A 63 -7.64 -11.21 0.82
C LYS A 63 -7.15 -10.64 -0.51
N ASP A 64 -6.17 -9.75 -0.44
CA ASP A 64 -5.54 -9.12 -1.60
C ASP A 64 -4.01 -9.18 -1.45
N PRO A 65 -3.37 -10.25 -1.97
CA PRO A 65 -1.93 -10.46 -1.82
C PRO A 65 -1.08 -9.31 -2.35
N ASP A 66 -1.46 -8.74 -3.49
CA ASP A 66 -0.68 -7.70 -4.16
C ASP A 66 -0.79 -6.37 -3.42
N HIS A 67 -2.00 -6.00 -2.99
CA HIS A 67 -2.23 -4.81 -2.16
C HIS A 67 -1.45 -4.89 -0.84
N TYR A 68 -1.51 -6.04 -0.16
CA TYR A 68 -0.76 -6.29 1.07
C TYR A 68 0.76 -6.20 0.84
N ARG A 69 1.27 -6.86 -0.21
CA ARG A 69 2.70 -6.87 -0.58
C ARG A 69 3.20 -5.46 -0.91
N ALA A 70 2.44 -4.69 -1.68
CA ALA A 70 2.79 -3.32 -2.05
C ALA A 70 2.93 -2.42 -0.81
N ARG A 71 1.97 -2.49 0.11
CA ARG A 71 2.00 -1.74 1.38
C ARG A 71 3.20 -2.15 2.25
N LYS A 72 3.41 -3.46 2.43
CA LYS A 72 4.53 -4.00 3.22
C LYS A 72 5.89 -3.60 2.64
N LEU A 73 6.03 -3.66 1.32
CA LEU A 73 7.25 -3.28 0.62
C LEU A 73 7.57 -1.80 0.85
N LEU A 74 6.59 -0.91 0.70
CA LEU A 74 6.81 0.53 0.95
C LEU A 74 7.19 0.80 2.41
N LEU A 75 6.50 0.18 3.38
CA LEU A 75 6.86 0.31 4.80
C LEU A 75 8.31 -0.10 5.06
N LYS A 76 8.75 -1.22 4.47
CA LYS A 76 10.13 -1.72 4.60
C LYS A 76 11.15 -0.78 3.95
N VAL A 77 10.85 -0.21 2.79
CA VAL A 77 11.71 0.82 2.16
C VAL A 77 11.84 2.04 3.06
N LEU A 78 10.73 2.53 3.62
CA LEU A 78 10.73 3.69 4.53
C LEU A 78 11.49 3.39 5.83
N GLU A 79 11.39 2.17 6.34
CA GLU A 79 12.19 1.68 7.47
C GLU A 79 13.69 1.72 7.17
N TYR A 80 14.13 1.18 6.02
CA TYR A 80 15.54 1.22 5.62
C TYR A 80 16.06 2.64 5.38
N MET A 81 15.18 3.58 4.98
CA MET A 81 15.52 5.00 4.88
C MET A 81 15.62 5.69 6.25
N GLY A 82 15.24 5.03 7.35
CA GLY A 82 15.17 5.64 8.68
C GLY A 82 14.06 6.70 8.79
N LEU A 83 12.98 6.55 8.01
CA LEU A 83 11.88 7.51 7.95
C LEU A 83 10.57 6.89 8.49
N PRO A 84 10.34 6.93 9.81
CA PRO A 84 9.08 6.51 10.41
C PRO A 84 7.86 7.15 9.72
N ALA A 85 6.92 6.30 9.30
CA ALA A 85 5.73 6.71 8.56
C ALA A 85 4.59 5.71 8.74
N GLN A 86 3.37 6.21 8.50
CA GLN A 86 2.19 5.38 8.29
C GLN A 86 1.87 5.36 6.79
N VAL A 87 1.39 4.22 6.30
CA VAL A 87 0.97 4.04 4.91
C VAL A 87 -0.49 3.62 4.90
N GLU A 88 -1.32 4.50 4.35
CA GLU A 88 -2.69 4.20 3.92
C GLU A 88 -2.63 3.63 2.50
N SER A 89 -3.46 2.65 2.21
CA SER A 89 -3.44 1.95 0.93
C SER A 89 -4.84 1.64 0.43
N GLU A 90 -5.08 1.84 -0.86
CA GLU A 90 -6.37 1.63 -1.51
C GLU A 90 -6.19 0.99 -2.88
N ARG A 91 -7.14 0.14 -3.28
CA ARG A 91 -7.24 -0.36 -4.65
C ARG A 91 -8.04 0.64 -5.47
N VAL A 92 -7.43 1.15 -6.54
CA VAL A 92 -8.05 2.10 -7.49
C VAL A 92 -8.07 1.49 -8.89
N SER A 93 -8.79 2.08 -9.83
CA SER A 93 -8.88 1.60 -11.22
C SER A 93 -7.51 1.48 -11.90
N GLU A 94 -6.59 2.37 -11.55
CA GLU A 94 -5.25 2.46 -12.14
C GLU A 94 -4.20 1.57 -11.44
N GLY A 95 -4.55 0.92 -10.31
CA GLY A 95 -3.62 0.08 -9.55
C GLY A 95 -3.78 0.17 -8.04
N ILE A 96 -2.66 0.16 -7.31
CA ILE A 96 -2.62 0.27 -5.85
C ILE A 96 -2.12 1.68 -5.48
N TYR A 97 -2.97 2.47 -4.85
CA TYR A 97 -2.61 3.79 -4.34
C TYR A 97 -2.07 3.67 -2.90
N LEU A 98 -0.87 4.21 -2.66
CA LEU A 98 -0.20 4.24 -1.36
C LEU A 98 0.04 5.69 -0.94
N HIS A 99 -0.58 6.09 0.16
CA HIS A 99 -0.48 7.43 0.72
C HIS A 99 0.36 7.43 2.00
N ILE A 100 1.47 8.15 1.97
CA ILE A 100 2.43 8.21 3.08
C ILE A 100 2.10 9.38 4.00
N ARG A 101 1.92 9.07 5.29
CA ARG A 101 1.86 10.06 6.39
C ARG A 101 3.11 9.96 7.25
N SER A 102 3.88 11.03 7.31
CA SER A 102 5.09 11.12 8.13
C SER A 102 5.29 12.55 8.64
N LYS A 103 6.16 12.72 9.65
CA LYS A 103 6.72 14.03 10.02
C LYS A 103 7.83 14.48 9.06
N TYR A 104 8.39 13.57 8.27
CA TYR A 104 9.50 13.82 7.34
C TYR A 104 9.04 14.07 5.89
N GLN A 105 7.86 14.66 5.69
CA GLN A 105 7.26 14.84 4.35
C GLN A 105 8.18 15.61 3.39
N GLY A 106 8.89 16.62 3.89
CA GLY A 106 9.83 17.39 3.06
C GLY A 106 10.96 16.55 2.46
N LEU A 107 11.50 15.59 3.23
CA LEU A 107 12.52 14.66 2.76
C LEU A 107 11.95 13.66 1.75
N LEU A 108 10.77 13.12 2.03
CA LEU A 108 10.08 12.18 1.15
C LEU A 108 9.67 12.80 -0.19
N ILE A 109 9.30 14.09 -0.19
CA ILE A 109 9.02 14.85 -1.41
C ILE A 109 10.33 15.18 -2.15
N GLY A 110 11.33 15.66 -1.42
CA GLY A 110 12.59 16.10 -2.00
C GLY A 110 12.46 17.37 -2.86
N LYS A 111 13.56 17.81 -3.45
CA LYS A 111 13.57 19.01 -4.30
C LYS A 111 12.68 18.78 -5.52
N ARG A 112 11.65 19.60 -5.69
CA ARG A 112 10.70 19.54 -6.82
C ARG A 112 9.98 18.19 -6.99
N GLY A 113 10.00 17.29 -5.99
CA GLY A 113 9.35 15.99 -6.07
C GLY A 113 10.28 14.83 -6.42
N GLN A 114 11.57 15.10 -6.65
CA GLN A 114 12.53 14.11 -7.14
C GLN A 114 12.66 12.87 -6.24
N THR A 115 12.60 13.04 -4.91
CA THR A 115 12.67 11.90 -3.99
C THR A 115 11.40 11.06 -4.05
N LEU A 116 10.24 11.69 -4.15
CA LEU A 116 8.96 10.98 -4.30
C LEU A 116 8.91 10.21 -5.62
N ASP A 117 9.40 10.80 -6.72
CA ASP A 117 9.46 10.14 -8.02
C ASP A 117 10.46 8.97 -8.01
N ALA A 118 11.64 9.15 -7.40
CA ALA A 118 12.60 8.06 -7.23
C ALA A 118 12.04 6.92 -6.36
N LEU A 119 11.37 7.24 -5.26
CA LEU A 119 10.72 6.25 -4.39
C LEU A 119 9.63 5.49 -5.14
N HIS A 120 8.76 6.20 -5.88
CA HIS A 120 7.75 5.59 -6.74
C HIS A 120 8.39 4.62 -7.74
N PHE A 121 9.45 5.04 -8.43
CA PHE A 121 10.14 4.24 -9.43
C PHE A 121 10.75 2.97 -8.82
N VAL A 122 11.53 3.11 -7.74
CA VAL A 122 12.16 1.97 -7.07
C VAL A 122 11.11 1.00 -6.56
N LEU A 123 10.03 1.50 -5.96
CA LEU A 123 8.97 0.65 -5.45
C LEU A 123 8.30 -0.17 -6.55
N ASN A 124 7.93 0.47 -7.67
CA ASN A 124 7.37 -0.25 -8.82
C ASN A 124 8.36 -1.27 -9.36
N ARG A 125 9.64 -0.90 -9.50
CA ARG A 125 10.67 -1.81 -10.00
C ARG A 125 10.89 -3.03 -9.11
N LEU A 126 10.84 -2.86 -7.79
CA LEU A 126 10.91 -3.96 -6.83
C LEU A 126 9.65 -4.82 -6.83
N PHE A 127 8.49 -4.22 -7.10
CA PHE A 127 7.20 -4.91 -7.15
C PHE A 127 7.00 -5.72 -8.44
N SER A 128 7.52 -5.26 -9.59
CA SER A 128 7.38 -5.89 -10.91
C SER A 128 8.15 -7.21 -11.09
N GLY A 129 8.23 -8.10 -10.10
CA GLY A 129 8.95 -9.37 -10.25
C GLY A 129 8.49 -10.15 -11.50
N ASN A 130 9.41 -10.40 -12.44
CA ASN A 130 9.45 -11.29 -13.63
C ASN A 130 8.15 -11.73 -14.39
N GLY A 131 6.96 -11.22 -14.11
CA GLY A 131 5.67 -11.64 -14.70
C GLY A 131 4.99 -10.60 -15.58
N GLU A 132 4.04 -11.05 -16.42
CA GLU A 132 3.38 -10.28 -17.47
C GLU A 132 2.22 -9.37 -17.00
N ASP A 133 1.63 -9.60 -15.83
CA ASP A 133 0.60 -8.74 -15.25
C ASP A 133 1.17 -7.88 -14.12
N HIS A 134 1.43 -6.61 -14.40
CA HIS A 134 1.91 -5.66 -13.40
C HIS A 134 0.76 -4.78 -12.90
N THR A 135 0.40 -4.92 -11.62
CA THR A 135 -0.44 -3.93 -10.95
C THR A 135 0.41 -2.68 -10.66
N PRO A 136 0.10 -1.51 -11.23
CA PRO A 136 0.87 -0.30 -10.97
C PRO A 136 0.76 0.13 -9.51
N ILE A 137 1.85 0.62 -8.92
CA ILE A 137 1.82 1.24 -7.61
C ILE A 137 1.93 2.75 -7.75
N ILE A 138 1.00 3.48 -7.14
CA ILE A 138 0.98 4.94 -7.13
C ILE A 138 1.34 5.43 -5.73
N VAL A 139 2.52 6.03 -5.59
CA VAL A 139 2.97 6.61 -4.32
C VAL A 139 2.72 8.12 -4.28
N ASP A 140 2.15 8.60 -3.18
CA ASP A 140 1.98 10.03 -2.89
C ASP A 140 2.27 10.37 -1.42
N VAL A 141 2.70 11.62 -1.21
CA VAL A 141 3.01 12.18 0.11
C VAL A 141 2.24 13.48 0.25
N ALA A 142 1.30 13.53 1.19
CA ALA A 142 0.57 14.75 1.54
C ALA A 142 -0.06 15.50 0.34
N ASN A 143 -0.61 14.78 -0.64
CA ASN A 143 -1.19 15.36 -1.85
C ASN A 143 -0.20 16.25 -2.65
N TYR A 144 1.09 15.92 -2.62
CA TYR A 144 2.13 16.75 -3.23
C TYR A 144 1.90 16.93 -4.72
N ARG A 145 1.54 15.87 -5.46
CA ARG A 145 1.34 15.92 -6.92
C ARG A 145 0.30 16.98 -7.31
N ARG A 146 -0.87 16.98 -6.64
CA ARG A 146 -1.92 17.98 -6.86
C ARG A 146 -1.48 19.40 -6.50
N ARG A 147 -0.73 19.58 -5.41
CA ARG A 147 -0.20 20.90 -5.03
C ARG A 147 0.85 21.40 -6.03
N ARG A 148 1.70 20.50 -6.53
CA ARG A 148 2.74 20.79 -7.51
C ARG A 148 2.13 21.21 -8.83
N GLU A 149 1.14 20.49 -9.33
CA GLU A 149 0.37 20.82 -10.52
C GLU A 149 -0.19 22.25 -10.43
N ARG A 150 -0.94 22.56 -9.37
CA ARG A 150 -1.50 23.92 -9.16
C ARG A 150 -0.42 25.00 -9.14
N SER A 151 0.72 24.73 -8.51
CA SER A 151 1.83 25.68 -8.42
C SER A 151 2.47 25.93 -9.80
N LEU A 152 2.62 24.87 -10.60
CA LEU A 152 3.15 24.97 -11.96
C LEU A 152 2.18 25.70 -12.90
N SER A 153 0.87 25.42 -12.80
CA SER A 153 -0.14 26.16 -13.58
C SER A 153 -0.11 27.65 -13.26
N ARG A 154 0.02 28.02 -11.98
CA ARG A 154 0.14 29.43 -11.57
C ARG A 154 1.42 30.07 -12.08
N LEU A 155 2.55 29.37 -12.00
CA LEU A 155 3.82 29.84 -12.54
C LEU A 155 3.69 30.11 -14.05
N ALA A 156 3.14 29.17 -14.81
CA ALA A 156 2.92 29.32 -16.25
C ALA A 156 2.06 30.55 -16.58
N GLN A 157 0.94 30.74 -15.87
CA GLN A 157 0.07 31.90 -16.06
C GLN A 157 0.77 33.23 -15.74
N ASN A 158 1.56 33.27 -14.65
CA ASN A 158 2.27 34.47 -14.24
C ASN A 158 3.37 34.84 -15.23
N VAL A 159 4.13 33.84 -15.70
CA VAL A 159 5.18 34.03 -16.71
C VAL A 159 4.57 34.54 -18.02
N ALA A 160 3.48 33.94 -18.48
CA ALA A 160 2.78 34.36 -19.68
C ALA A 160 2.31 35.83 -19.60
N LYS A 161 1.72 36.24 -18.46
CA LYS A 161 1.32 37.64 -18.22
C LYS A 161 2.52 38.59 -18.26
N LYS A 162 3.62 38.23 -17.59
CA LYS A 162 4.83 39.05 -17.53
C LYS A 162 5.46 39.23 -18.91
N VAL A 163 5.59 38.17 -19.70
CA VAL A 163 6.12 38.25 -21.08
C VAL A 163 5.18 39.08 -21.96
N LYS A 164 3.85 38.90 -21.83
CA LYS A 164 2.86 39.67 -22.60
C LYS A 164 2.99 41.18 -22.38
N MET A 165 3.18 41.60 -21.14
CA MET A 165 3.31 43.00 -20.73
C MET A 165 4.68 43.59 -21.08
N THR A 166 5.76 42.88 -20.75
CA THR A 166 7.13 43.41 -20.85
C THR A 166 7.76 43.22 -22.22
N LYS A 167 7.26 42.25 -23.02
CA LYS A 167 7.87 41.78 -24.28
C LYS A 167 9.28 41.18 -24.13
N ILE A 168 9.73 40.96 -22.89
CA ILE A 168 11.04 40.37 -22.60
C ILE A 168 10.84 38.86 -22.39
N PRO A 169 11.61 37.99 -23.08
CA PRO A 169 11.60 36.56 -22.85
C PRO A 169 11.91 36.20 -21.39
N GLN A 170 11.31 35.12 -20.88
CA GLN A 170 11.62 34.58 -19.55
C GLN A 170 12.11 33.15 -19.70
N ILE A 171 13.31 32.88 -19.17
CA ILE A 171 13.86 31.52 -19.07
C ILE A 171 13.42 30.93 -17.74
N LEU A 172 12.89 29.71 -17.78
CA LEU A 172 12.47 28.99 -16.58
C LEU A 172 13.57 28.03 -16.11
N GLU A 173 13.56 27.78 -14.81
CA GLU A 173 14.34 26.72 -14.19
C GLU A 173 13.94 25.35 -14.76
N PRO A 174 14.90 24.42 -14.95
CA PRO A 174 14.60 23.03 -15.32
C PRO A 174 13.62 22.39 -14.32
N MET A 175 12.57 21.73 -14.79
CA MET A 175 11.49 21.25 -13.94
C MET A 175 11.62 19.78 -13.56
#